data_AF-Q8CV16-F1
#
_entry.id   AF-Q8CV16-F1
#
_cell.length_a   1.000
_cell.length_b   1.000
_cell.length_c   1.000
_cell.angle_alpha   90.00
_cell.angle_beta   90.00
_cell.angle_gamma   90.00
#
_symmetry.space_group_name_H-M   'P 1'
#
loop_
_entity.id
_entity.type
_entity.pdbx_description
1 polymer ?
#
loop_
_entity_poly.entity_id
_entity_poly.type
_entity_poly.pdbx_seq_one_letter_code
_entity_poly.pdbx_strand_id
1 'polypeptide(L)'
;MCKRWMLCIGMLLFILLAACSSEDEAITAEDIPDEPQKQEIKQTIENAANGNDEIDDVIADVFPLITTIDGDTNDSKVYATTRFTLSELSLLFSNQFQAEEISEVKDNQQIIIFNDTFVTLRKNEADQEVLLIEVADEEFVRRNYSPSFLGTYFSIRLLDSMFGNNWNRNSNGDYSGMGSYGGSGGIGRGNTTFRGGGPGTGK
;
A
#
# COMPACT_ATOMS: atom_id res chain seq x y z
N MET A 1 73.02 -23.36 15.72
CA MET A 1 72.59 -23.21 17.14
C MET A 1 71.20 -22.59 17.11
N CYS A 2 70.12 -23.39 17.22
CA CYS A 2 69.28 -23.55 18.43
C CYS A 2 68.74 -22.19 18.92
N LYS A 3 67.43 -21.88 18.92
CA LYS A 3 66.27 -22.55 19.55
C LYS A 3 65.00 -21.76 19.13
N ARG A 4 63.88 -22.40 18.73
CA ARG A 4 62.64 -22.65 19.54
C ARG A 4 61.97 -21.35 20.04
N TRP A 5 60.65 -21.12 20.07
CA TRP A 5 59.40 -21.84 19.79
C TRP A 5 58.28 -20.91 20.31
N MET A 6 57.04 -21.06 19.82
CA MET A 6 55.79 -20.45 20.32
C MET A 6 55.60 -18.94 20.04
N LEU A 7 54.41 -18.42 19.72
CA LEU A 7 53.07 -18.77 20.19
C LEU A 7 52.00 -18.36 19.15
N CYS A 8 51.00 -19.20 18.97
CA CYS A 8 49.72 -18.88 18.34
C CYS A 8 49.02 -17.73 19.08
N ILE A 9 48.36 -16.81 18.39
CA ILE A 9 47.14 -16.08 18.79
C ILE A 9 46.78 -15.16 17.62
N GLY A 10 45.55 -15.29 17.11
CA GLY A 10 45.05 -14.40 16.05
C GLY A 10 43.88 -14.96 15.26
N MET A 11 43.00 -15.74 15.89
CA MET A 11 41.66 -15.98 15.36
C MET A 11 40.86 -14.68 15.53
N LEU A 12 41.02 -13.76 14.59
CA LEU A 12 40.24 -12.53 14.54
C LEU A 12 39.05 -12.79 13.61
N LEU A 13 37.97 -13.21 14.27
CA LEU A 13 36.58 -13.16 13.87
C LEU A 13 36.31 -12.10 12.80
N PHE A 14 36.16 -12.52 11.54
CA PHE A 14 35.34 -11.80 10.57
C PHE A 14 33.88 -12.12 10.88
N ILE A 15 33.31 -11.41 11.86
CA ILE A 15 31.85 -11.22 11.93
C ILE A 15 31.53 -10.25 10.79
N LEU A 16 31.26 -10.79 9.60
CA LEU A 16 30.49 -10.03 8.62
C LEU A 16 29.09 -9.94 9.20
N LEU A 17 28.79 -8.76 9.72
CA LEU A 17 27.44 -8.29 9.98
C LEU A 17 26.63 -8.51 8.71
N ALA A 18 25.84 -9.58 8.67
CA ALA A 18 24.61 -9.57 7.92
C ALA A 18 23.72 -8.53 8.60
N ALA A 19 23.88 -7.28 8.18
CA ALA A 19 22.84 -6.29 8.36
C ALA A 19 21.62 -6.85 7.63
N CYS A 20 20.58 -7.23 8.36
CA CYS A 20 19.24 -7.24 7.79
C CYS A 20 18.94 -5.78 7.42
N SER A 21 19.32 -5.36 6.21
CA SER A 21 18.51 -4.39 5.50
C SER A 21 17.25 -5.16 5.12
N SER A 22 16.12 -4.74 5.66
CA SER A 22 14.82 -5.00 5.04
C SER A 22 14.90 -4.38 3.64
N GLU A 23 15.31 -5.19 2.66
CA GLU A 23 15.15 -4.85 1.26
C GLU A 23 13.64 -4.89 1.04
N ASP A 24 13.04 -3.71 0.80
CA ASP A 24 11.70 -3.64 0.22
C ASP A 24 11.82 -4.31 -1.16
N GLU A 25 11.61 -5.63 -1.19
CA GLU A 25 11.70 -6.39 -2.43
C GLU A 25 10.58 -5.91 -3.36
N ALA A 26 10.99 -5.44 -4.52
CA ALA A 26 10.07 -4.98 -5.55
C ALA A 26 9.28 -6.18 -6.05
N ILE A 27 7.96 -6.15 -5.90
CA ILE A 27 7.07 -7.20 -6.40
C ILE A 27 7.13 -7.19 -7.92
N THR A 28 7.24 -8.36 -8.55
CA THR A 28 7.21 -8.54 -10.01
C THR A 28 6.15 -9.57 -10.40
N ALA A 29 5.86 -9.69 -11.70
CA ALA A 29 4.91 -10.69 -12.20
C ALA A 29 5.30 -12.14 -11.83
N GLU A 30 6.60 -12.41 -11.62
CA GLU A 30 7.10 -13.73 -11.22
C GLU A 30 6.76 -14.08 -9.76
N ASP A 31 6.52 -13.06 -8.92
CA ASP A 31 6.17 -13.23 -7.50
C ASP A 31 4.67 -13.47 -7.28
N ILE A 32 3.86 -13.26 -8.32
CA ILE A 32 2.41 -13.47 -8.27
C ILE A 32 2.11 -14.97 -8.49
N PRO A 33 1.41 -15.63 -7.55
CA PRO A 33 1.00 -17.02 -7.73
C PRO A 33 0.17 -17.24 -9.00
N ASP A 34 0.10 -18.49 -9.47
CA ASP A 34 -0.70 -18.84 -10.64
C ASP A 34 -2.17 -18.39 -10.49
N GLU A 35 -2.56 -17.43 -11.32
CA GLU A 35 -3.92 -16.90 -11.34
C GLU A 35 -4.82 -17.69 -12.32
N PRO A 36 -6.11 -17.86 -12.01
CA PRO A 36 -7.09 -18.36 -12.98
C PRO A 36 -7.12 -17.54 -14.27
N GLN A 37 -7.81 -18.06 -15.29
CA GLN A 37 -7.98 -17.30 -16.54
C GLN A 37 -8.82 -16.05 -16.30
N LYS A 38 -8.49 -14.95 -16.99
CA LYS A 38 -9.18 -13.66 -16.86
C LYS A 38 -10.72 -13.76 -16.95
N GLN A 39 -11.22 -14.62 -17.83
CA GLN A 39 -12.65 -14.84 -18.05
C GLN A 39 -13.31 -15.55 -16.87
N GLU A 40 -12.59 -16.48 -16.22
CA GLU A 40 -13.05 -17.15 -15.01
C GLU A 40 -13.11 -16.16 -13.85
N ILE A 41 -12.07 -15.33 -13.67
CA ILE A 41 -12.07 -14.26 -12.68
C ILE A 41 -13.25 -13.30 -12.88
N LYS A 42 -13.51 -12.87 -14.12
CA LYS A 42 -14.66 -12.03 -14.45
C LYS A 42 -15.99 -12.66 -14.05
N GLN A 43 -16.18 -13.95 -14.37
CA GLN A 43 -17.41 -14.67 -14.04
C GLN A 43 -17.58 -14.80 -12.52
N THR A 44 -16.52 -15.08 -11.78
CA THR A 44 -16.57 -15.15 -10.31
C THR A 44 -17.01 -13.81 -9.72
N ILE A 45 -16.39 -12.71 -10.16
CA ILE A 45 -16.74 -11.35 -9.72
C ILE A 45 -18.20 -10.99 -10.07
N GLU A 46 -18.63 -11.29 -11.30
CA GLU A 46 -20.02 -11.05 -11.74
C GLU A 46 -21.04 -11.87 -10.93
N ASN A 47 -20.73 -13.14 -10.65
CA ASN A 47 -21.62 -14.00 -9.84
C ASN A 47 -21.72 -13.51 -8.40
N ALA A 48 -20.59 -13.11 -7.80
CA ALA A 48 -20.55 -12.59 -6.44
C ALA A 48 -21.32 -11.27 -6.30
N ALA A 49 -21.18 -10.36 -7.26
CA ALA A 49 -21.97 -9.13 -7.31
C ALA A 49 -23.48 -9.42 -7.39
N ASN A 50 -23.91 -10.38 -8.21
CA ASN A 50 -25.32 -10.82 -8.27
C ASN A 50 -25.78 -11.51 -6.98
N GLY A 51 -24.84 -12.08 -6.22
CA GLY A 51 -25.05 -12.65 -4.89
C GLY A 51 -25.23 -11.61 -3.77
N ASN A 52 -24.92 -10.33 -4.05
CA ASN A 52 -24.81 -9.24 -3.07
C ASN A 52 -23.63 -9.42 -2.10
N ASP A 53 -22.55 -10.06 -2.55
CA ASP A 53 -21.30 -10.13 -1.78
C ASP A 53 -20.62 -8.75 -1.74
N GLU A 54 -19.89 -8.46 -0.67
CA GLU A 54 -19.16 -7.20 -0.51
C GLU A 54 -17.86 -7.22 -1.34
N ILE A 55 -17.45 -6.06 -1.88
CA ILE A 55 -16.34 -6.00 -2.84
C ILE A 55 -15.00 -6.42 -2.23
N ASP A 56 -14.78 -6.15 -0.95
CA ASP A 56 -13.59 -6.51 -0.20
C ASP A 56 -13.45 -8.03 -0.02
N ASP A 57 -14.55 -8.71 0.33
CA ASP A 57 -14.61 -10.17 0.39
C ASP A 57 -14.31 -10.78 -0.98
N VAL A 58 -14.91 -10.25 -2.04
CA VAL A 58 -14.68 -10.74 -3.41
C VAL A 58 -13.23 -10.54 -3.86
N ILE A 59 -12.62 -9.39 -3.55
CA ILE A 59 -11.21 -9.15 -3.87
C ILE A 59 -10.33 -10.14 -3.10
N ALA A 60 -10.63 -10.39 -1.83
CA ALA A 60 -9.87 -11.31 -0.98
C ALA A 60 -9.92 -12.76 -1.46
N ASP A 61 -11.05 -13.19 -2.01
CA ASP A 61 -11.25 -14.55 -2.53
C ASP A 61 -10.62 -14.76 -3.91
N VAL A 62 -10.56 -13.72 -4.73
CA VAL A 62 -10.19 -13.81 -6.14
C VAL A 62 -8.71 -13.51 -6.39
N PHE A 63 -8.12 -12.59 -5.61
CA PHE A 63 -6.77 -12.11 -5.86
C PHE A 63 -5.80 -12.55 -4.76
N PRO A 64 -4.54 -12.87 -5.09
CA PRO A 64 -3.52 -13.21 -4.10
C PRO A 64 -3.19 -12.00 -3.22
N LEU A 65 -3.22 -12.20 -1.90
CA LEU A 65 -2.75 -11.23 -0.92
C LEU A 65 -1.22 -11.14 -0.98
N ILE A 66 -0.70 -9.93 -1.16
CA ILE A 66 0.74 -9.65 -1.20
C ILE A 66 1.25 -9.17 0.15
N THR A 67 0.52 -8.24 0.77
CA THR A 67 0.96 -7.63 2.03
C THR A 67 -0.21 -7.00 2.77
N THR A 68 0.00 -6.76 4.05
CA THR A 68 -0.90 -6.03 4.95
C THR A 68 -0.20 -4.77 5.41
N ILE A 69 -0.91 -3.65 5.37
CA ILE A 69 -0.46 -2.36 5.85
C ILE A 69 -1.13 -2.13 7.20
N ASP A 70 -0.34 -2.28 8.25
CA ASP A 70 -0.83 -2.16 9.63
C ASP A 70 -1.32 -0.74 9.89
N GLY A 71 -2.51 -0.62 10.47
CA GLY A 71 -3.03 0.63 10.99
C GLY A 71 -3.15 0.58 12.51
N ASP A 72 -3.51 1.73 13.11
CA ASP A 72 -3.71 1.79 14.56
C ASP A 72 -4.85 0.89 15.08
N THR A 73 -5.82 0.53 14.23
CA THR A 73 -7.07 -0.12 14.67
C THR A 73 -7.57 -1.14 13.66
N ASN A 74 -7.65 -0.74 12.40
CA ASN A 74 -7.86 -1.66 11.28
C ASN A 74 -6.61 -1.65 10.42
N ASP A 75 -6.49 -2.67 9.57
CA ASP A 75 -5.39 -2.81 8.62
C ASP A 75 -5.93 -2.68 7.20
N SER A 76 -5.07 -2.26 6.27
CA SER A 76 -5.35 -2.34 4.85
C SER A 76 -4.65 -3.55 4.23
N LYS A 77 -5.27 -4.16 3.22
CA LYS A 77 -4.72 -5.33 2.52
C LYS A 77 -4.40 -4.97 1.08
N VAL A 78 -3.24 -5.40 0.61
CA VAL A 78 -2.80 -5.21 -0.77
C VAL A 78 -2.73 -6.55 -1.47
N TYR A 79 -3.47 -6.64 -2.56
CA TYR A 79 -3.52 -7.77 -3.48
C TYR A 79 -2.86 -7.41 -4.80
N ALA A 80 -2.59 -8.40 -5.65
CA ALA A 80 -2.05 -8.14 -6.97
C ALA A 80 -2.65 -9.03 -8.06
N THR A 81 -2.56 -8.58 -9.30
CA THR A 81 -2.94 -9.37 -10.48
C THR A 81 -2.10 -8.99 -11.69
N THR A 82 -1.84 -9.97 -12.57
CA THR A 82 -1.29 -9.79 -13.91
C THR A 82 -2.37 -9.88 -15.00
N ARG A 83 -3.61 -10.26 -14.63
CA ARG A 83 -4.68 -10.58 -15.59
C ARG A 83 -5.41 -9.34 -16.11
N PHE A 84 -5.33 -8.22 -15.40
CA PHE A 84 -6.09 -7.02 -15.70
C PHE A 84 -5.22 -5.78 -15.77
N THR A 85 -5.56 -4.90 -16.72
CA THR A 85 -5.12 -3.51 -16.66
C THR A 85 -5.98 -2.72 -15.66
N LEU A 86 -5.46 -1.60 -15.16
CA LEU A 86 -6.18 -0.69 -14.28
C LEU A 86 -7.57 -0.34 -14.83
N SER A 87 -7.65 0.05 -16.12
CA SER A 87 -8.92 0.46 -16.73
C SER A 87 -9.93 -0.67 -16.85
N GLU A 88 -9.48 -1.90 -17.08
CA GLU A 88 -10.39 -3.04 -17.21
C GLU A 88 -10.95 -3.47 -15.86
N LEU A 89 -10.11 -3.50 -14.82
CA LEU A 89 -10.54 -3.90 -13.48
C LEU A 89 -11.41 -2.82 -12.83
N SER A 90 -11.04 -1.55 -13.01
CA SER A 90 -11.85 -0.40 -12.59
C SER A 90 -13.27 -0.48 -13.17
N LEU A 91 -13.38 -0.68 -14.50
CA LEU A 91 -14.66 -0.78 -15.18
C LEU A 91 -15.46 -2.02 -14.72
N LEU A 92 -14.78 -3.14 -14.47
CA LEU A 92 -15.42 -4.34 -13.97
C LEU A 92 -16.02 -4.09 -12.57
N PHE A 93 -15.22 -3.61 -11.62
CA PHE A 93 -15.70 -3.34 -10.26
C PHE A 93 -16.83 -2.30 -10.26
N SER A 94 -16.66 -1.18 -10.97
CA SER A 94 -17.66 -0.12 -10.99
C SER A 94 -19.00 -0.55 -11.57
N ASN A 95 -18.98 -1.42 -12.59
CA ASN A 95 -20.20 -1.88 -13.24
C ASN A 95 -20.93 -2.95 -12.42
N GLN A 96 -20.19 -3.77 -11.68
CA GLN A 96 -20.78 -4.90 -10.95
C GLN A 96 -21.20 -4.51 -9.52
N PHE A 97 -20.45 -3.65 -8.81
CA PHE A 97 -20.66 -3.38 -7.38
C PHE A 97 -21.25 -2.00 -7.06
N GLN A 98 -21.82 -1.30 -8.05
CA GLN A 98 -22.42 0.05 -7.89
C GLN A 98 -21.53 1.00 -7.08
N ALA A 99 -20.40 1.42 -7.66
CA ALA A 99 -19.51 2.38 -7.00
C ALA A 99 -20.24 3.68 -6.63
N GLU A 100 -19.97 4.20 -5.42
CA GLU A 100 -20.50 5.48 -4.96
C GLU A 100 -19.75 6.66 -5.60
N GLU A 101 -18.43 6.53 -5.67
CA GLU A 101 -17.56 7.51 -6.30
C GLU A 101 -16.36 6.81 -6.97
N ILE A 102 -15.92 7.35 -8.10
CA ILE A 102 -14.75 6.89 -8.84
C ILE A 102 -13.86 8.09 -9.11
N SER A 103 -12.62 8.07 -8.62
CA SER A 103 -11.69 9.16 -8.90
C SER A 103 -11.24 9.16 -10.37
N GLU A 104 -10.68 10.30 -10.81
CA GLU A 104 -9.85 10.30 -12.01
C GLU A 104 -8.61 9.41 -11.82
N VAL A 105 -8.06 8.90 -12.92
CA VAL A 105 -6.76 8.24 -12.92
C VAL A 105 -5.66 9.30 -12.85
N LYS A 106 -4.83 9.26 -11.81
CA LYS A 106 -3.66 10.14 -11.63
C LYS A 106 -2.47 9.30 -11.24
N ASP A 107 -1.31 9.55 -11.86
CA ASP A 107 -0.06 8.84 -11.58
C ASP A 107 -0.20 7.30 -11.62
N ASN A 108 -0.90 6.79 -12.64
CA ASN A 108 -1.23 5.37 -12.81
C ASN A 108 -2.01 4.75 -11.63
N GLN A 109 -2.74 5.57 -10.89
CA GLN A 109 -3.54 5.18 -9.74
C GLN A 109 -4.97 5.71 -9.85
N GLN A 110 -5.91 4.97 -9.29
CA GLN A 110 -7.31 5.36 -9.15
C GLN A 110 -7.86 4.84 -7.83
N ILE A 111 -8.73 5.62 -7.18
CA ILE A 111 -9.43 5.20 -5.98
C ILE A 111 -10.92 5.12 -6.30
N ILE A 112 -11.55 4.03 -5.87
CA ILE A 112 -12.98 3.75 -6.04
C ILE A 112 -13.58 3.53 -4.65
N ILE A 113 -14.74 4.14 -4.39
CA ILE A 113 -15.44 4.05 -3.12
C ILE A 113 -16.69 3.19 -3.31
N PHE A 114 -16.82 2.15 -2.47
CA PHE A 114 -17.98 1.26 -2.38
C PHE A 114 -18.45 1.25 -0.93
N ASN A 115 -19.60 1.85 -0.62
CA ASN A 115 -20.05 2.02 0.77
C ASN A 115 -18.93 2.59 1.67
N ASP A 116 -18.49 1.83 2.67
CA ASP A 116 -17.41 2.14 3.61
C ASP A 116 -16.06 1.52 3.20
N THR A 117 -15.94 0.99 1.98
CA THR A 117 -14.72 0.39 1.45
C THR A 117 -14.08 1.26 0.35
N PHE A 118 -12.78 1.48 0.49
CA PHE A 118 -11.93 2.13 -0.50
C PHE A 118 -11.09 1.08 -1.22
N VAL A 119 -11.22 1.03 -2.54
CA VAL A 119 -10.40 0.19 -3.41
C VAL A 119 -9.46 1.08 -4.22
N THR A 120 -8.16 0.97 -3.98
CA THR A 120 -7.14 1.69 -4.75
C THR A 120 -6.47 0.75 -5.76
N LEU A 121 -6.60 1.08 -7.04
CA LEU A 121 -5.92 0.39 -8.13
C LEU A 121 -4.67 1.17 -8.52
N ARG A 122 -3.51 0.54 -8.53
CA ARG A 122 -2.24 1.18 -8.91
C ARG A 122 -1.39 0.24 -9.76
N LYS A 123 -0.89 0.73 -10.89
CA LYS A 123 0.16 -0.02 -11.60
C LYS A 123 1.43 -0.04 -10.76
N ASN A 124 2.01 -1.21 -10.60
CA ASN A 124 3.28 -1.33 -9.91
C ASN A 124 4.40 -0.67 -10.72
N GLU A 125 5.22 0.15 -10.07
CA GLU A 125 6.29 0.91 -10.73
C GLU A 125 7.45 0.01 -11.14
N ALA A 126 7.74 -1.04 -10.37
CA ALA A 126 8.80 -1.99 -10.65
C ALA A 126 8.45 -2.91 -11.83
N ASP A 127 7.18 -3.28 -11.96
CA ASP A 127 6.67 -4.10 -13.05
C ASP A 127 5.27 -3.64 -13.47
N GLN A 128 5.17 -3.01 -14.65
CA GLN A 128 3.93 -2.45 -15.16
C GLN A 128 2.91 -3.53 -15.61
N GLU A 129 3.31 -4.80 -15.67
CA GLU A 129 2.38 -5.92 -15.87
C GLU A 129 1.61 -6.26 -14.59
N VAL A 130 2.13 -5.85 -13.43
CA VAL A 130 1.49 -6.03 -12.13
C VAL A 130 0.57 -4.86 -11.80
N LEU A 131 -0.69 -5.17 -11.53
CA LEU A 131 -1.66 -4.26 -10.95
C LEU A 131 -1.82 -4.57 -9.46
N LEU A 132 -1.56 -3.58 -8.61
CA LEU A 132 -1.81 -3.65 -7.17
C LEU A 132 -3.23 -3.16 -6.87
N ILE A 133 -3.87 -3.83 -5.91
CA ILE A 133 -5.24 -3.59 -5.46
C ILE A 133 -5.19 -3.45 -3.93
N GLU A 134 -5.26 -2.23 -3.43
CA GLU A 134 -5.39 -1.98 -1.98
C GLU A 134 -6.86 -1.92 -1.62
N VAL A 135 -7.23 -2.64 -0.56
CA VAL A 135 -8.55 -2.61 0.07
C VAL A 135 -8.40 -2.05 1.48
N ALA A 136 -9.12 -0.97 1.77
CA ALA A 136 -9.09 -0.31 3.07
C ALA A 136 -10.51 0.11 3.47
N ASP A 137 -10.87 -0.09 4.72
CA ASP A 137 -12.14 0.42 5.25
C ASP A 137 -12.07 1.94 5.55
N GLU A 138 -13.24 2.54 5.74
CA GLU A 138 -13.40 3.97 6.01
C GLU A 138 -12.58 4.41 7.23
N GLU A 139 -12.50 3.60 8.29
CA GLU A 139 -11.77 3.96 9.49
C GLU A 139 -10.26 3.97 9.25
N PHE A 140 -9.72 2.99 8.51
CA PHE A 140 -8.33 2.97 8.10
C PHE A 140 -7.99 4.22 7.28
N VAL A 141 -8.81 4.52 6.27
CA VAL A 141 -8.59 5.67 5.41
C VAL A 141 -8.65 6.96 6.22
N ARG A 142 -9.69 7.13 7.04
CA ARG A 142 -9.88 8.29 7.90
C ARG A 142 -8.72 8.52 8.87
N ARG A 143 -8.05 7.46 9.35
CA ARG A 143 -7.00 7.61 10.37
C ARG A 143 -5.61 7.73 9.79
N ASN A 144 -5.33 6.96 8.73
CA ASN A 144 -3.97 6.76 8.26
C ASN A 144 -3.67 7.57 7.00
N TYR A 145 -4.66 7.83 6.14
CA TYR A 145 -4.40 8.54 4.89
C TYR A 145 -4.11 10.03 5.12
N SER A 146 -3.12 10.50 4.38
CA SER A 146 -2.81 11.92 4.22
C SER A 146 -4.00 12.65 3.58
N PRO A 147 -4.49 13.76 4.18
CA PRO A 147 -5.54 14.57 3.58
C PRO A 147 -5.16 15.16 2.22
N SER A 148 -3.87 15.49 2.01
CA SER A 148 -3.41 16.02 0.71
C SER A 148 -3.40 14.94 -0.37
N PHE A 149 -3.13 13.70 0.02
CA PHE A 149 -3.20 12.57 -0.89
C PHE A 149 -4.64 12.31 -1.32
N LEU A 150 -5.58 12.15 -0.39
CA LEU A 150 -7.00 11.97 -0.74
C LEU A 150 -7.56 13.16 -1.53
N GLY A 151 -7.16 14.38 -1.18
CA GLY A 151 -7.55 15.60 -1.89
C GLY A 151 -7.06 15.68 -3.35
N THR A 152 -6.12 14.81 -3.74
CA THR A 152 -5.70 14.67 -5.14
C THR A 152 -6.76 13.92 -5.97
N TYR A 153 -7.48 12.99 -5.35
CA TYR A 153 -8.44 12.10 -6.01
C TYR A 153 -9.88 12.55 -5.83
N PHE A 154 -10.22 13.10 -4.66
CA PHE A 154 -11.58 13.47 -4.30
C PHE A 154 -11.69 14.92 -3.84
N SER A 155 -12.88 15.49 -4.01
CA SER A 155 -13.14 16.85 -3.51
C SER A 155 -13.16 16.87 -1.99
N ILE A 156 -12.68 17.97 -1.39
CA ILE A 156 -12.73 18.17 0.07
C ILE A 156 -14.17 18.06 0.60
N ARG A 157 -15.16 18.51 -0.19
CA ARG A 157 -16.58 18.44 0.21
C ARG A 157 -17.08 17.00 0.34
N LEU A 158 -16.66 16.11 -0.57
CA LEU A 158 -16.99 14.68 -0.47
C LEU A 158 -16.34 14.08 0.78
N LEU A 159 -15.04 14.32 0.96
CA LEU A 159 -14.28 13.80 2.11
C LEU A 159 -14.84 14.30 3.45
N ASP A 160 -15.24 15.58 3.55
CA ASP A 160 -15.88 16.13 4.75
C ASP A 160 -17.27 15.49 5.01
N SER A 161 -18.00 15.08 3.96
CA SER A 161 -19.29 14.40 4.14
C SER A 161 -19.15 12.97 4.64
N MET A 162 -18.06 12.27 4.29
CA MET A 162 -17.77 10.93 4.76
C MET A 162 -17.16 10.97 6.18
N PHE A 163 -16.07 11.72 6.37
CA PHE A 163 -15.29 11.68 7.61
C PHE A 163 -15.67 12.72 8.65
N GLY A 164 -16.58 13.62 8.31
CA GLY A 164 -17.00 14.75 9.13
C GLY A 164 -16.18 16.03 8.92
N ASN A 165 -16.80 17.16 9.26
CA ASN A 165 -16.24 18.49 9.04
C ASN A 165 -14.88 18.69 9.71
N ASN A 166 -13.94 19.29 8.99
CA ASN A 166 -12.56 19.56 9.44
C ASN A 166 -11.77 18.29 9.75
N TRP A 167 -12.17 17.13 9.24
CA TRP A 167 -11.41 15.89 9.38
C TRP A 167 -9.94 16.09 8.96
N ASN A 168 -9.71 16.79 7.84
CA ASN A 168 -8.37 17.08 7.34
C ASN A 168 -7.45 17.86 8.29
N ARG A 169 -7.99 18.60 9.27
CA ARG A 169 -7.20 19.33 10.28
C ARG A 169 -6.91 18.49 11.51
N ASN A 170 -7.73 17.47 11.75
CA ASN A 170 -7.65 16.58 12.90
C ASN A 170 -6.97 15.25 12.56
N SER A 171 -6.87 14.90 11.27
CA SER A 171 -6.15 13.73 10.79
C SER A 171 -4.65 13.94 10.97
N ASN A 172 -3.99 12.95 11.58
CA ASN A 172 -2.54 12.85 11.66
C ASN A 172 -1.98 11.84 10.65
N GLY A 173 -2.83 11.34 9.74
CA GLY A 173 -2.43 10.38 8.72
C GLY A 173 -1.39 10.94 7.77
N ASP A 174 -0.38 10.13 7.45
CA ASP A 174 0.69 10.44 6.50
C ASP A 174 0.78 9.41 5.37
N TYR A 175 -0.03 8.35 5.41
CA TYR A 175 -0.06 7.32 4.39
C TYR A 175 -0.54 7.90 3.06
N SER A 176 0.18 7.59 1.99
CA SER A 176 -0.01 8.16 0.65
C SER A 176 -0.18 7.08 -0.43
N GLY A 177 -0.77 5.95 -0.03
CA GLY A 177 -0.95 4.78 -0.86
C GLY A 177 0.32 3.93 -0.96
N MET A 178 0.27 2.95 -1.86
CA MET A 178 1.29 1.90 -2.06
C MET A 178 2.63 2.39 -2.67
N GLY A 179 3.02 3.65 -2.46
CA GLY A 179 4.22 4.25 -3.06
C GLY A 179 5.55 3.56 -2.70
N SER A 180 5.59 2.82 -1.58
CA SER A 180 6.78 2.04 -1.18
C SER A 180 6.91 0.72 -1.96
N TYR A 181 5.81 0.16 -2.47
CA TYR A 181 5.79 -1.15 -3.13
C TYR A 181 6.15 -1.09 -4.63
N GLY A 182 6.62 0.07 -5.12
CA GLY A 182 6.91 0.33 -6.53
C GLY A 182 8.39 0.61 -6.88
N GLY A 183 9.27 0.83 -5.92
CA GLY A 183 10.69 1.06 -6.21
C GLY A 183 11.03 2.46 -6.75
N SER A 184 11.79 3.21 -5.94
CA SER A 184 12.35 4.56 -6.17
C SER A 184 11.40 5.75 -5.98
N GLY A 185 10.90 5.90 -4.74
CA GLY A 185 10.15 7.11 -4.38
C GLY A 185 9.87 7.31 -2.89
N GLY A 186 10.49 6.54 -1.99
CA GLY A 186 10.40 6.81 -0.57
C GLY A 186 11.14 8.10 -0.22
N ILE A 187 10.42 9.23 -0.22
CA ILE A 187 10.49 10.34 0.74
C ILE A 187 9.14 11.07 0.62
N GLY A 188 8.11 10.51 1.25
CA GLY A 188 7.14 11.37 1.92
C GLY A 188 7.94 12.09 3.01
N ARG A 189 8.29 13.36 2.76
CA ARG A 189 8.99 14.21 3.73
C ARG A 189 8.14 14.28 5.00
N GLY A 190 8.45 13.40 5.95
CA GLY A 190 8.11 13.61 7.35
C GLY A 190 8.56 15.02 7.72
N ASN A 191 7.58 15.86 8.02
CA ASN A 191 7.78 17.18 8.59
C ASN A 191 8.41 17.00 9.97
N THR A 192 9.73 16.75 10.02
CA THR A 192 10.48 16.77 11.26
C THR A 192 10.61 18.22 11.67
N THR A 193 9.66 18.69 12.47
CA THR A 193 9.88 19.86 13.33
C THR A 193 10.88 19.47 14.40
N PHE A 194 12.15 19.31 14.01
CA PHE A 194 13.28 19.48 14.93
C PHE A 194 13.39 20.98 15.24
N ARG A 195 12.46 21.47 16.07
CA ARG A 195 12.64 22.73 16.81
C ARG A 195 13.64 22.44 17.91
N GLY A 196 14.92 22.63 17.60
CA GLY A 196 16.00 22.65 18.58
C GLY A 196 15.69 23.66 19.67
N GLY A 197 15.36 23.16 20.87
CA GLY A 197 15.11 23.94 22.07
C GLY A 197 15.90 23.39 23.25
N GLY A 198 17.05 24.02 23.55
CA GLY A 198 17.77 23.94 24.83
C GLY A 198 18.53 22.63 25.12
N PRO A 199 19.65 22.65 25.87
CA PRO A 199 19.79 23.43 27.10
C PRO A 199 21.00 24.38 27.12
N GLY A 200 20.83 25.48 27.85
CA GLY A 200 21.87 26.44 28.14
C GLY A 200 23.05 25.82 28.90
N THR A 201 24.24 26.29 28.55
CA THR A 201 25.39 26.35 29.46
C THR A 201 25.83 27.80 29.46
N GLY A 202 25.29 28.55 30.42
CA GLY A 202 25.82 29.85 30.80
C GLY A 202 26.99 29.63 31.76
N LYS A 203 28.11 30.28 31.43
CA LYS A 203 29.30 30.62 32.24
C LYS A 203 30.09 29.48 32.88
#